data_AF-A0A5C5R9E1-F1
#
_entry.id   AF-A0A5C5R9E1-F1
#
_cell.length_a   1.000
_cell.length_b   1.000
_cell.length_c   1.000
_cell.angle_alpha   90.00
_cell.angle_beta   90.00
_cell.angle_gamma   90.00
#
_symmetry.space_group_name_H-M   'P 1'
#
loop_
_entity.id
_entity.type
_entity.pdbx_description
1 polymer ?
#
loop_
_entity_poly.entity_id
_entity_poly.type
_entity_poly.pdbx_seq_one_letter_code
_entity_poly.pdbx_strand_id
1 'polypeptide(L)'
;NVTVAAWAAKWETIHFSTLKPRVREDYESKLRLWIIPAIGRRKLGDLNPGDIRRVTDAVAAAGLSATSAKNVHRVLLNLLRAAKREGLHVPDSALMTQAPKASKSTRTAIGPDEMAAILKVVQELDDRSRWLTAMIYGLRQGETLGLTWASVDLDGGHLRIDWELQRIRY
;
A
#
# COMPACT_ATOMS: atom_id res chain seq x y z
N ASN A 1 -13.08 -18.90 -22.07
CA ASN A 1 -12.23 -17.70 -21.89
C ASN A 1 -12.68 -16.97 -20.62
N VAL A 2 -11.83 -16.88 -19.60
CA VAL A 2 -12.16 -16.39 -18.24
C VAL A 2 -12.12 -14.85 -18.20
N THR A 3 -13.00 -14.21 -17.43
CA THR A 3 -12.99 -12.74 -17.24
C THR A 3 -12.00 -12.31 -16.16
N VAL A 4 -11.58 -11.05 -16.17
CA VAL A 4 -10.70 -10.49 -15.14
C VAL A 4 -11.34 -10.62 -13.75
N ALA A 5 -12.64 -10.34 -13.61
CA ALA A 5 -13.34 -10.46 -12.33
C ALA A 5 -13.42 -11.91 -11.84
N ALA A 6 -13.75 -12.86 -12.72
CA ALA A 6 -13.80 -14.27 -12.36
C ALA A 6 -12.42 -14.81 -11.95
N TRP A 7 -11.37 -14.39 -12.66
CA TRP A 7 -10.00 -14.72 -12.28
C TRP A 7 -9.58 -14.07 -10.97
N ALA A 8 -9.93 -12.80 -10.73
CA ALA A 8 -9.63 -12.12 -9.46
C ALA A 8 -10.24 -12.85 -8.26
N ALA A 9 -11.51 -13.26 -8.34
CA ALA A 9 -12.16 -14.03 -7.30
C ALA A 9 -11.43 -15.37 -7.02
N LYS A 10 -11.03 -16.11 -8.06
CA LYS A 10 -10.21 -17.32 -7.88
C LYS A 10 -8.84 -16.98 -7.28
N TRP A 11 -8.18 -15.94 -7.78
CA TRP A 11 -6.85 -15.52 -7.34
C TRP A 11 -6.82 -15.13 -5.86
N GLU A 12 -7.86 -14.46 -5.36
CA GLU A 12 -8.01 -14.12 -3.93
C GLU A 12 -7.95 -15.40 -3.07
N THR A 13 -8.70 -16.45 -3.44
CA THR A 13 -8.73 -17.70 -2.65
C THR A 13 -7.37 -18.41 -2.56
N ILE A 14 -6.57 -18.37 -3.64
CA ILE A 14 -5.29 -19.07 -3.71
C ILE A 14 -4.12 -18.23 -3.17
N HIS A 15 -4.18 -16.91 -3.32
CA HIS A 15 -3.04 -16.04 -3.01
C HIS A 15 -3.15 -15.40 -1.63
N PHE A 16 -4.36 -15.01 -1.20
CA PHE A 16 -4.51 -14.13 -0.05
C PHE A 16 -4.30 -14.84 1.28
N SER A 17 -4.44 -16.17 1.33
CA SER A 17 -4.18 -16.98 2.52
C SER A 17 -2.75 -16.82 3.07
N THR A 18 -1.79 -16.58 2.19
CA THR A 18 -0.36 -16.40 2.55
C THR A 18 0.04 -14.94 2.79
N LEU A 19 -0.84 -13.97 2.51
CA LEU A 19 -0.52 -12.56 2.64
C LEU A 19 -0.70 -12.07 4.06
N LYS A 20 0.22 -11.21 4.52
CA LYS A 20 0.02 -10.42 5.75
C LYS A 20 -1.29 -9.63 5.64
N PRO A 21 -2.06 -9.46 6.74
CA PRO A 21 -3.37 -8.81 6.70
C PRO A 21 -3.38 -7.45 5.99
N ARG A 22 -2.39 -6.59 6.26
CA ARG A 22 -2.29 -5.28 5.63
C ARG A 22 -2.06 -5.34 4.12
N VAL A 23 -1.32 -6.34 3.64
CA VAL A 23 -1.08 -6.54 2.20
C VAL A 23 -2.35 -7.06 1.53
N ARG A 24 -3.09 -7.94 2.21
CA ARG A 24 -4.39 -8.41 1.75
C ARG A 24 -5.37 -7.25 1.55
N GLU A 25 -5.57 -6.42 2.58
CA GLU A 25 -6.44 -5.24 2.53
C GLU A 25 -6.04 -4.29 1.38
N ASP A 26 -4.73 -4.08 1.19
CA ASP A 26 -4.19 -3.25 0.12
C ASP A 26 -4.53 -3.77 -1.29
N TYR A 27 -4.51 -5.10 -1.48
CA TYR A 27 -4.85 -5.76 -2.74
C TYR A 27 -6.36 -5.75 -2.98
N GLU A 28 -7.16 -6.16 -1.99
CA GLU A 28 -8.64 -6.13 -1.99
C GLU A 28 -9.15 -4.74 -2.39
N SER A 29 -8.62 -3.70 -1.74
CA SER A 29 -8.99 -2.31 -2.03
C SER A 29 -8.72 -1.95 -3.49
N LYS A 30 -7.57 -2.35 -4.05
CA LYS A 30 -7.22 -2.05 -5.45
C LYS A 30 -8.06 -2.84 -6.46
N LEU A 31 -8.35 -4.10 -6.15
CA LEU A 31 -9.22 -4.95 -6.96
C LEU A 31 -10.63 -4.34 -7.01
N ARG A 32 -11.21 -4.07 -5.83
CA ARG A 32 -12.57 -3.57 -5.68
C ARG A 32 -12.78 -2.16 -6.21
N LEU A 33 -11.86 -1.24 -5.96
CA LEU A 33 -12.03 0.18 -6.31
C LEU A 33 -11.62 0.51 -7.74
N TRP A 34 -10.62 -0.17 -8.30
CA TRP A 34 -9.99 0.29 -9.55
C TRP A 34 -9.99 -0.78 -10.65
N ILE A 35 -9.56 -2.00 -10.34
CA ILE A 35 -9.34 -3.02 -11.39
C ILE A 35 -10.67 -3.62 -11.87
N ILE A 36 -11.48 -4.15 -10.95
CA ILE A 36 -12.74 -4.81 -11.29
C ILE A 36 -13.74 -3.82 -11.92
N PRO A 37 -13.94 -2.60 -11.39
CA PRO A 37 -14.84 -1.63 -12.01
C PRO A 37 -14.42 -1.23 -13.43
N ALA A 38 -13.12 -1.07 -13.69
CA ALA A 38 -12.64 -0.60 -14.99
C ALA A 38 -12.59 -1.70 -16.06
N ILE A 39 -12.19 -2.92 -15.72
CA ILE A 39 -11.95 -4.00 -16.70
C ILE A 39 -12.46 -5.39 -16.29
N GLY A 40 -13.18 -5.52 -15.18
CA GLY A 40 -13.61 -6.82 -14.63
C GLY A 40 -14.40 -7.70 -15.61
N ARG A 41 -15.16 -7.08 -16.52
CA ARG A 41 -15.96 -7.77 -17.55
C ARG A 41 -15.16 -8.23 -18.76
N ARG A 42 -13.93 -7.74 -18.95
CA ARG A 42 -13.07 -8.12 -20.08
C ARG A 42 -12.56 -9.55 -19.88
N LYS A 43 -12.45 -10.32 -20.97
CA LYS A 43 -11.80 -11.64 -20.97
C LYS A 43 -10.30 -11.45 -20.91
N LEU A 44 -9.61 -12.30 -20.16
CA LEU A 44 -8.14 -12.26 -20.00
C LEU A 44 -7.42 -12.33 -21.35
N GLY A 45 -7.88 -13.19 -22.26
CA GLY A 45 -7.29 -13.37 -23.58
C GLY A 45 -7.51 -12.20 -24.55
N ASP A 46 -8.44 -11.29 -24.24
CA ASP A 46 -8.81 -10.16 -25.12
C ASP A 46 -8.21 -8.83 -24.62
N LEU A 47 -7.37 -8.89 -23.57
CA LEU A 47 -6.76 -7.71 -22.98
C LEU A 47 -5.73 -7.10 -23.91
N ASN A 48 -5.74 -5.78 -23.99
CA ASN A 48 -4.75 -5.00 -24.73
C ASN A 48 -4.15 -3.89 -23.84
N PRO A 49 -3.08 -3.19 -24.29
CA PRO A 49 -2.48 -2.11 -23.52
C PRO A 49 -3.45 -0.98 -23.14
N GLY A 50 -4.48 -0.73 -23.94
CA GLY A 50 -5.51 0.27 -23.65
C GLY A 50 -6.38 -0.13 -22.46
N ASP A 51 -6.65 -1.42 -22.28
CA ASP A 51 -7.38 -1.92 -21.09
C ASP A 51 -6.57 -1.68 -19.80
N ILE A 52 -5.25 -1.88 -19.85
CA ILE A 52 -4.36 -1.64 -18.70
C ILE A 52 -4.30 -0.15 -18.36
N ARG A 53 -4.17 0.72 -19.38
CA ARG A 53 -4.20 2.18 -19.20
C ARG A 53 -5.53 2.66 -18.63
N ARG A 54 -6.67 2.09 -19.07
CA ARG A 54 -7.99 2.45 -18.54
C ARG A 54 -8.05 2.34 -17.01
N VAL A 55 -7.40 1.34 -16.42
CA VAL A 55 -7.35 1.18 -14.96
C VAL A 55 -6.56 2.32 -14.31
N THR A 56 -5.39 2.67 -14.85
CA THR A 56 -4.57 3.76 -14.30
C THR A 56 -5.20 5.13 -14.53
N ASP A 57 -5.89 5.32 -15.65
CA ASP A 57 -6.60 6.55 -16.00
C ASP A 57 -7.79 6.77 -15.06
N ALA A 58 -8.50 5.71 -14.66
CA ALA A 58 -9.55 5.80 -13.65
C ALA A 58 -9.03 6.28 -12.29
N VAL A 59 -7.84 5.83 -11.88
CA VAL A 59 -7.18 6.29 -10.64
C VAL A 59 -6.82 7.77 -10.74
N ALA A 60 -6.27 8.20 -11.87
CA ALA A 60 -5.90 9.59 -12.12
C ALA A 60 -7.14 10.51 -12.18
N ALA A 61 -8.22 10.06 -12.84
CA ALA A 61 -9.48 10.80 -12.95
C ALA A 61 -10.14 11.02 -11.58
N ALA A 62 -9.87 10.16 -10.59
CA ALA A 62 -10.30 10.33 -9.21
C ALA A 62 -9.40 11.28 -8.40
N GLY A 63 -8.44 11.96 -9.02
CA GLY A 63 -7.54 12.93 -8.38
C GLY A 63 -6.41 12.29 -7.57
N LEU A 64 -6.19 10.97 -7.67
CA LEU A 64 -5.10 10.32 -6.95
C LEU A 64 -3.75 10.48 -7.64
N SER A 65 -2.69 10.41 -6.83
CA SER A 65 -1.31 10.61 -7.32
C SER A 65 -0.87 9.54 -8.32
N ALA A 66 0.10 9.87 -9.16
CA ALA A 66 0.71 8.92 -10.09
C ALA A 66 1.35 7.70 -9.38
N THR A 67 1.84 7.88 -8.15
CA THR A 67 2.29 6.78 -7.29
C THR A 67 1.14 5.82 -6.93
N SER A 68 -0.06 6.34 -6.68
CA SER A 68 -1.26 5.53 -6.43
C SER A 68 -1.63 4.72 -7.68
N ALA A 69 -1.66 5.36 -8.84
CA ALA A 69 -1.92 4.69 -10.11
C ALA A 69 -0.86 3.60 -10.41
N LYS A 70 0.42 3.87 -10.15
CA LYS A 70 1.51 2.90 -10.26
C LYS A 70 1.31 1.69 -9.33
N ASN A 71 0.85 1.92 -8.10
CA ASN A 71 0.58 0.83 -7.15
C ASN A 71 -0.60 -0.03 -7.58
N VAL A 72 -1.66 0.57 -8.15
CA VAL A 72 -2.78 -0.15 -8.76
C VAL A 72 -2.30 -0.98 -9.96
N HIS A 73 -1.53 -0.37 -10.86
CA HIS A 73 -0.93 -1.05 -12.00
C HIS A 73 -0.09 -2.28 -11.58
N ARG A 74 0.67 -2.16 -10.49
CA ARG A 74 1.46 -3.28 -9.96
C ARG A 74 0.58 -4.45 -9.53
N VAL A 75 -0.51 -4.19 -8.79
CA VAL A 75 -1.44 -5.25 -8.38
C VAL A 75 -2.13 -5.88 -9.59
N LEU A 76 -2.53 -5.07 -10.57
CA LEU A 76 -3.08 -5.58 -11.83
C LEU A 76 -2.11 -6.51 -12.55
N LEU A 77 -0.83 -6.14 -12.73
CA LEU A 77 0.11 -7.03 -13.39
C LEU A 77 0.42 -8.29 -12.57
N ASN A 78 0.39 -8.21 -11.24
CA ASN A 78 0.53 -9.40 -10.40
C ASN A 78 -0.64 -10.37 -10.59
N LEU A 79 -1.87 -9.87 -10.63
CA LEU A 79 -3.08 -10.64 -10.96
C LEU A 79 -2.94 -11.33 -12.32
N LEU A 80 -2.56 -10.58 -13.36
CA LEU A 80 -2.45 -11.10 -14.73
C LEU A 80 -1.31 -12.10 -14.91
N ARG A 81 -0.16 -11.87 -14.25
CA ARG A 81 0.95 -12.84 -14.24
C ARG A 81 0.60 -14.11 -13.48
N ALA A 82 -0.22 -14.01 -12.42
CA ALA A 82 -0.75 -15.19 -11.74
C ALA A 82 -1.64 -16.01 -12.67
N ALA A 83 -2.52 -15.37 -13.47
CA ALA A 83 -3.31 -16.06 -14.50
C ALA A 83 -2.42 -16.82 -15.49
N LYS A 84 -1.37 -16.16 -16.01
CA LYS A 84 -0.45 -16.78 -16.96
C LYS A 84 0.27 -18.00 -16.36
N ARG A 85 0.70 -17.92 -15.09
CA ARG A 85 1.32 -19.06 -14.38
C ARG A 85 0.38 -20.25 -14.21
N GLU A 86 -0.93 -19.99 -14.16
CA GLU A 86 -1.98 -21.00 -14.06
C GLU A 86 -2.46 -21.51 -15.43
N GLY A 87 -1.73 -21.18 -16.51
CA GLY A 87 -2.01 -21.64 -17.86
C GLY A 87 -3.12 -20.86 -18.58
N LEU A 88 -3.64 -19.78 -17.99
CA LEU A 88 -4.63 -18.93 -18.66
C LEU A 88 -3.94 -18.02 -19.67
N HIS A 89 -4.52 -17.89 -20.86
CA HIS A 89 -4.02 -16.97 -21.87
C HIS A 89 -4.21 -15.52 -21.44
N VAL A 90 -3.09 -14.78 -21.38
CA VAL A 90 -3.05 -13.32 -21.22
C VAL A 90 -2.08 -12.79 -22.28
N PRO A 91 -2.48 -11.84 -23.13
CA PRO A 91 -1.60 -11.27 -24.15
C PRO A 91 -0.38 -10.59 -23.55
N ASP A 92 0.80 -10.87 -24.11
CA ASP A 92 2.06 -10.25 -23.65
C ASP A 92 2.05 -8.73 -23.84
N SER A 93 1.36 -8.23 -24.87
CA SER A 93 1.17 -6.80 -25.09
C SER A 93 0.53 -6.11 -23.87
N ALA A 94 -0.46 -6.74 -23.23
CA ALA A 94 -1.06 -6.22 -22.00
C ALA A 94 -0.04 -6.21 -20.85
N LEU A 95 0.70 -7.30 -20.65
CA LEU A 95 1.71 -7.42 -19.58
C LEU A 95 2.91 -6.47 -19.74
N MET A 96 3.21 -6.06 -20.96
CA MET A 96 4.31 -5.14 -21.31
C MET A 96 3.92 -3.66 -21.21
N THR A 97 2.68 -3.36 -20.83
CA THR A 97 2.24 -1.96 -20.65
C THR A 97 3.07 -1.27 -19.57
N GLN A 98 3.55 -0.07 -19.89
CA GLN A 98 4.36 0.71 -18.96
C GLN A 98 3.52 1.26 -17.81
N ALA A 99 4.05 1.16 -16.59
CA ALA A 99 3.44 1.76 -15.43
C ALA A 99 3.55 3.29 -15.47
N PRO A 100 2.59 4.03 -14.86
CA PRO A 100 2.73 5.47 -14.65
C PRO A 100 4.03 5.81 -13.91
N LYS A 101 4.68 6.90 -14.34
CA LYS A 101 5.86 7.43 -13.63
C LYS A 101 5.43 7.95 -12.26
N ALA A 102 6.06 7.44 -11.20
CA ALA A 102 5.78 7.90 -9.85
C ALA A 102 6.07 9.40 -9.72
N SER A 103 5.20 10.12 -9.00
CA SER A 103 5.41 11.52 -8.70
C SER A 103 6.58 11.66 -7.73
N LYS A 104 7.41 12.70 -7.91
CA LYS A 104 8.41 13.07 -6.92
C LYS A 104 7.70 13.50 -5.63
N SER A 105 8.21 13.03 -4.50
CA SER A 105 7.74 13.51 -3.20
C SER A 105 8.17 14.95 -3.01
N THR A 106 7.24 15.83 -2.66
CA THR A 106 7.52 17.21 -2.22
C THR A 106 7.76 17.31 -0.72
N ARG A 107 7.65 16.19 0.02
CA ARG A 107 7.91 16.16 1.45
C ARG A 107 9.35 16.54 1.74
N THR A 108 9.52 17.50 2.64
CA THR A 108 10.80 17.94 3.19
C THR A 108 10.96 17.43 4.62
N ALA A 109 12.20 17.43 5.11
CA ALA A 109 12.46 17.19 6.53
C ALA A 109 11.95 18.37 7.36
N ILE A 110 11.53 18.09 8.60
CA ILE A 110 11.16 19.12 9.58
C ILE A 110 12.44 19.79 10.07
N GLY A 111 12.50 21.11 9.97
CA GLY A 111 13.66 21.90 10.41
C GLY A 111 13.74 22.04 11.94
N PRO A 112 14.89 22.47 12.50
CA PRO A 112 15.05 22.66 13.94
C PRO A 112 14.02 23.62 14.57
N ASP A 113 13.72 24.74 13.90
CA ASP A 113 12.77 25.74 14.42
C ASP A 113 11.33 25.21 14.42
N GLU A 114 10.96 24.49 13.36
CA GLU A 114 9.66 23.82 13.25
C GLU A 114 9.53 22.71 14.29
N MET A 115 10.59 21.93 14.50
CA MET A 115 10.64 20.90 15.54
C MET A 115 10.47 21.52 16.93
N ALA A 116 11.18 22.62 17.23
CA ALA A 116 11.04 23.33 18.50
C ALA A 116 9.61 23.87 18.70
N ALA A 117 8.96 24.37 17.65
CA ALA A 117 7.57 24.80 17.70
C ALA A 117 6.61 23.63 17.97
N ILE A 118 6.81 22.49 17.30
CA ILE A 118 6.00 21.29 17.52
C ILE A 118 6.17 20.78 18.96
N LEU A 119 7.42 20.72 19.45
CA LEU A 119 7.72 20.24 20.81
C LEU A 119 7.04 21.08 21.90
N LYS A 120 6.85 22.38 21.69
CA LYS A 120 6.09 23.24 22.61
C LYS A 120 4.62 22.83 22.70
N VAL A 121 3.99 22.52 21.57
CA VAL A 121 2.59 22.07 21.53
C VAL A 121 2.45 20.66 22.11
N VAL A 122 3.42 19.79 21.84
CA VAL A 122 3.43 18.40 22.32
C VAL A 122 3.40 18.32 23.85
N GLN A 123 3.97 19.29 24.59
CA GLN A 123 3.94 19.29 26.06
C GLN A 123 2.53 19.25 26.65
N GLU A 124 1.56 19.86 25.96
CA GLU A 124 0.17 19.99 26.41
C GLU A 124 -0.70 18.76 26.03
N LEU A 125 -0.13 17.77 25.34
CA LEU A 125 -0.85 16.58 24.89
C LEU A 125 -0.77 15.44 25.92
N ASP A 126 -1.88 14.73 26.10
CA ASP A 126 -1.93 13.53 26.93
C ASP A 126 -0.98 12.43 26.43
N ASP A 127 -0.79 12.34 25.10
CA ASP A 127 0.07 11.36 24.45
C ASP A 127 1.49 11.88 24.15
N ARG A 128 1.96 12.90 24.88
CA ARG A 128 3.25 13.56 24.62
C ARG A 128 4.45 12.63 24.54
N SER A 129 4.50 11.58 25.36
CA SER A 129 5.60 10.60 25.36
C SER A 129 5.75 9.93 23.99
N ARG A 130 4.62 9.60 23.33
CA ARG A 130 4.60 9.05 21.97
C ARG A 130 5.30 9.98 20.99
N TRP A 131 4.91 11.26 20.98
CA TRP A 131 5.47 12.24 20.06
C TRP A 131 6.96 12.49 20.31
N LEU A 132 7.36 12.64 21.58
CA LEU A 132 8.75 12.81 21.96
C LEU A 132 9.61 11.63 21.52
N THR A 133 9.17 10.40 21.80
CA THR A 133 9.91 9.19 21.38
C THR A 133 10.03 9.10 19.86
N ALA A 134 8.96 9.38 19.11
CA ALA A 134 9.00 9.36 17.65
C ALA A 134 9.96 10.42 17.08
N MET A 135 9.98 11.63 17.65
CA MET A 135 10.80 12.74 17.15
C MET A 135 12.27 12.62 17.52
N ILE A 136 12.57 12.17 18.74
CA ILE A 136 13.96 12.04 19.22
C ILE A 136 14.65 10.84 18.58
N TYR A 137 13.98 9.69 18.50
CA TYR A 137 14.57 8.45 18.02
C TYR A 137 14.22 8.13 16.56
N GLY A 138 13.36 8.92 15.91
CA GLY A 138 12.98 8.73 14.51
C GLY A 138 12.15 7.47 14.26
N LEU A 139 11.43 6.97 15.28
CA LEU A 139 10.64 5.74 15.17
C LEU A 139 9.47 5.91 14.20
N ARG A 140 9.13 4.84 13.48
CA ARG A 140 7.89 4.82 12.68
C ARG A 140 6.69 4.85 13.62
N GLN A 141 5.60 5.48 13.17
CA GLN A 141 4.37 5.59 13.96
C GLN A 141 3.89 4.24 14.54
N GLY A 142 3.96 3.16 13.76
CA GLY A 142 3.59 1.82 14.23
C GLY A 142 4.49 1.32 15.35
N GLU A 143 5.80 1.54 15.25
CA GLU A 143 6.79 1.18 16.27
C GLU A 143 6.57 2.00 17.55
N THR A 144 6.33 3.30 17.43
CA THR A 144 6.03 4.16 18.59
C THR A 144 4.76 3.75 19.30
N LEU A 145 3.71 3.41 18.54
CA LEU A 145 2.43 2.96 19.09
C LEU A 145 2.49 1.53 19.65
N GLY A 146 3.39 0.70 19.12
CA GLY A 146 3.59 -0.69 19.54
C GLY A 146 4.52 -0.85 20.74
N LEU A 147 5.12 0.25 21.22
CA LEU A 147 6.05 0.21 22.32
C LEU A 147 5.35 -0.19 23.63
N THR A 148 5.97 -1.10 24.38
CA THR A 148 5.47 -1.58 25.68
C THR A 148 6.47 -1.29 26.79
N TRP A 149 6.04 -1.26 28.05
CA TRP A 149 6.95 -1.09 29.19
C TRP A 149 8.04 -2.16 29.27
N ALA A 150 7.76 -3.39 28.83
CA ALA A 150 8.76 -4.47 28.76
C ALA A 150 9.86 -4.24 27.69
N SER A 151 9.68 -3.24 26.83
CA SER A 151 10.65 -2.81 25.83
C SER A 151 11.50 -1.63 26.28
N VAL A 152 11.25 -1.08 27.47
CA VAL A 152 11.93 0.10 28.00
C VAL A 152 12.76 -0.30 29.22
N ASP A 153 14.07 -0.11 29.14
CA ASP A 153 15.00 -0.22 30.26
C ASP A 153 15.55 1.16 30.58
N LEU A 154 14.97 1.81 31.59
CA LEU A 154 15.39 3.15 32.00
C LEU A 154 16.70 3.13 32.79
N ASP A 155 16.99 2.05 33.51
CA ASP A 155 18.21 1.91 34.30
C ASP A 155 19.42 1.67 33.39
N GLY A 156 19.24 0.85 32.36
CA GLY A 156 20.23 0.62 31.30
C GLY A 156 20.24 1.69 30.20
N GLY A 157 19.23 2.56 30.14
CA GLY A 157 19.11 3.60 29.12
C GLY A 157 18.84 3.05 27.71
N HIS A 158 18.13 1.93 27.61
CA HIS A 158 17.87 1.23 26.36
C HIS A 158 16.39 1.16 26.01
N LEU A 159 16.12 1.26 24.70
CA LEU A 159 14.79 1.09 24.12
C LEU A 159 14.85 -0.01 23.05
N ARG A 160 14.05 -1.06 23.22
CA ARG A 160 14.01 -2.20 22.29
C ARG A 160 12.80 -2.11 21.37
N ILE A 161 13.02 -2.10 20.05
CA ILE A 161 11.95 -1.98 19.05
C ILE A 161 11.75 -3.32 18.34
N ASP A 162 10.81 -4.13 18.82
CA ASP A 162 10.57 -5.49 18.29
C ASP A 162 9.24 -5.66 17.57
N TRP A 163 8.28 -4.75 17.79
CA TRP A 163 6.91 -4.88 17.26
C TRP A 163 6.37 -3.52 16.84
N GLU A 164 5.39 -3.54 15.93
CA GLU A 164 4.64 -2.36 15.53
C GLU A 164 3.13 -2.62 15.66
N LEU A 165 2.39 -1.59 16.07
CA LEU A 165 0.94 -1.62 16.04
C LEU A 165 0.45 -1.36 14.62
N GLN A 166 -0.25 -2.35 14.04
CA GLN A 166 -0.88 -2.22 12.74
C GLN A 166 -2.39 -2.10 12.86
N ARG A 167 -2.97 -1.06 12.24
CA ARG A 167 -4.42 -0.98 12.05
C ARG A 167 -4.82 -1.83 10.84
N ILE A 168 -5.67 -2.82 11.09
CA ILE A 168 -6.29 -3.69 10.08
C ILE A 168 -7.79 -3.37 10.05
N ARG A 169 -8.38 -3.25 8.87
CA ARG A 169 -9.85 -3.21 8.71
C ARG A 169 -10.34 -4.62 8.37
N TYR A 170 -11.37 -5.09 9.09
CA TYR A 170 -12.12 -6.31 8.80
C TYR A 170 -13.39 -5.98 8.01
#